data_AF-A0A7Y1UEH2-F1
#
_entry.id   AF-A0A7Y1UEH2-F1
#
_cell.length_a   1.000
_cell.length_b   1.000
_cell.length_c   1.000
_cell.angle_alpha   90.00
_cell.angle_beta   90.00
_cell.angle_gamma   90.00
#
_symmetry.space_group_name_H-M   'P 1'
#
loop_
_entity.id
_entity.type
_entity.pdbx_description
1 polymer ?
#
loop_
_entity_poly.entity_id
_entity_poly.type
_entity_poly.pdbx_seq_one_letter_code
_entity_poly.pdbx_strand_id
1 'polypeptide(L)'
;MNKNPLLLPTFTLAALLFTASPAPAADQAEMVRIPHEVREIEGWTVQVDTSLLEGKHKPSGDLALKVLEQRLHRIVMRLPEEPVARMREVPIYLDRAHPLGNAHYHPSAKWLERHGYDPAMARAIHITHARDLVRAAKTPRGGCVVLHELAHAYHDRVLGFDHKEILATYRKFGDTGKFDMVPYSNGRVRPHYGLTDHKEYFSEITEAFFTGNNIYPFNQLQLMEAHPESCRLVARIWGVKPSVSIEKDPGKLGHHDLRILATLKSQRGDHDEALEILGKAEEKSPGNERLAGERERIEAAKKEAEAE
;
A
#
# COMPACT_ATOMS: atom_id res chain seq x y z
N MET A 1 -55.13 -69.15 9.21
CA MET A 1 -55.94 -68.07 9.79
C MET A 1 -55.33 -66.74 9.38
N ASN A 2 -56.19 -65.86 8.87
CA ASN A 2 -56.04 -64.43 8.54
C ASN A 2 -54.92 -63.96 7.61
N LYS A 3 -55.37 -63.59 6.40
CA LYS A 3 -54.83 -62.53 5.55
C LYS A 3 -54.87 -61.20 6.31
N ASN A 4 -53.83 -60.38 6.19
CA ASN A 4 -53.94 -58.92 6.30
C ASN A 4 -52.94 -58.25 5.34
N PRO A 5 -53.32 -57.18 4.62
CA PRO A 5 -52.58 -56.66 3.48
C PRO A 5 -51.70 -55.44 3.82
N LEU A 6 -50.75 -55.15 2.92
CA LEU A 6 -49.92 -53.94 2.88
C LEU A 6 -50.77 -52.66 2.99
N LEU A 7 -50.38 -51.76 3.89
CA LEU A 7 -50.80 -50.36 3.93
C LEU A 7 -49.53 -49.49 3.82
N LEU A 8 -49.35 -48.84 2.67
CA LEU A 8 -48.41 -47.72 2.51
C LEU A 8 -48.99 -46.47 3.18
N PRO A 9 -48.19 -45.66 3.90
CA PRO A 9 -48.66 -44.39 4.42
C PRO A 9 -48.70 -43.33 3.31
N THR A 10 -49.89 -42.80 3.06
CA THR A 10 -50.12 -41.56 2.30
C THR A 10 -49.61 -40.37 3.10
N PHE A 11 -48.58 -39.67 2.61
CA PHE A 11 -48.20 -38.35 3.13
C PHE A 11 -49.03 -37.27 2.44
N THR A 12 -49.93 -36.64 3.21
CA THR A 12 -50.70 -35.47 2.79
C THR A 12 -49.79 -34.24 2.79
N LEU A 13 -49.55 -33.67 1.60
CA LEU A 13 -48.78 -32.43 1.45
C LEU A 13 -49.66 -31.23 1.82
N ALA A 14 -49.47 -30.67 3.02
CA ALA A 14 -50.09 -29.40 3.42
C ALA A 14 -49.31 -28.24 2.77
N ALA A 15 -49.95 -27.52 1.85
CA ALA A 15 -49.40 -26.31 1.26
C ALA A 15 -49.45 -25.16 2.29
N LEU A 16 -48.29 -24.78 2.84
CA LEU A 16 -48.14 -23.52 3.58
C LEU A 16 -48.06 -22.36 2.58
N LEU A 17 -49.14 -21.59 2.49
CA LEU A 17 -49.16 -20.28 1.86
C LEU A 17 -48.37 -19.31 2.74
N PHE A 18 -47.12 -19.04 2.37
CA PHE A 18 -46.34 -17.93 2.93
C PHE A 18 -46.91 -16.62 2.37
N THR A 19 -47.69 -15.90 3.17
CA THR A 19 -47.97 -14.49 2.92
C THR A 19 -46.70 -13.71 3.18
N ALA A 20 -46.04 -13.24 2.12
CA ALA A 20 -44.89 -12.34 2.23
C ALA A 20 -45.35 -11.01 2.82
N SER A 21 -44.98 -10.74 4.08
CA SER A 21 -45.05 -9.38 4.63
C SER A 21 -44.12 -8.47 3.84
N PRO A 22 -44.55 -7.26 3.45
CA PRO A 22 -43.65 -6.31 2.82
C PRO A 22 -42.53 -5.94 3.80
N ALA A 23 -41.29 -6.04 3.33
CA ALA A 23 -40.13 -5.57 4.08
C ALA A 23 -40.30 -4.06 4.38
N PRO A 24 -39.95 -3.60 5.59
CA PRO A 24 -39.97 -2.17 5.90
C PRO A 24 -39.08 -1.44 4.90
N ALA A 25 -39.60 -0.36 4.31
CA ALA A 25 -38.83 0.51 3.44
C ALA A 25 -37.60 0.99 4.21
N ALA A 26 -36.41 0.68 3.69
CA ALA A 26 -35.17 1.21 4.23
C ALA A 26 -35.25 2.74 4.15
N ASP A 27 -35.20 3.38 5.31
CA ASP A 27 -35.05 4.82 5.44
C ASP A 27 -33.83 5.22 4.60
N GLN A 28 -34.04 5.95 3.51
CA GLN A 28 -32.95 6.36 2.63
C GLN A 28 -32.13 7.41 3.37
N ALA A 29 -31.09 6.96 4.07
CA ALA A 29 -30.11 7.85 4.70
C ALA A 29 -29.69 8.93 3.68
N GLU A 30 -29.73 10.20 4.11
CA GLU A 30 -29.38 11.33 3.27
C GLU A 30 -27.98 11.13 2.68
N MET A 31 -27.89 11.14 1.34
CA MET A 31 -26.64 10.88 0.64
C MET A 31 -25.64 11.99 0.96
N VAL A 32 -24.47 11.60 1.47
CA VAL A 32 -23.37 12.51 1.77
C VAL A 32 -22.78 12.98 0.45
N ARG A 33 -23.03 14.26 0.11
CA ARG A 33 -22.43 14.97 -1.01
C ARG A 33 -21.72 16.21 -0.50
N ILE A 34 -20.45 16.33 -0.83
CA ILE A 34 -19.63 17.51 -0.53
C ILE A 34 -19.51 18.31 -1.82
N PRO A 35 -19.72 19.64 -1.80
CA PRO A 35 -19.45 20.48 -2.98
C PRO A 35 -17.94 20.57 -3.25
N HIS A 36 -17.53 20.31 -4.49
CA HIS A 36 -16.13 20.40 -4.93
C HIS A 36 -15.92 21.48 -5.98
N GLU A 37 -14.74 22.10 -5.95
CA GLU A 37 -14.19 22.90 -7.05
C GLU A 37 -13.08 22.09 -7.73
N VAL A 38 -13.08 22.08 -9.07
CA VAL A 38 -12.05 21.41 -9.86
C VAL A 38 -10.78 22.26 -9.91
N ARG A 39 -9.64 21.64 -9.62
CA ARG A 39 -8.30 22.21 -9.80
C ARG A 39 -7.41 21.24 -10.56
N GLU A 40 -6.49 21.79 -11.34
CA GLU A 40 -5.45 21.02 -12.02
C GLU A 40 -4.15 21.12 -11.21
N ILE A 41 -3.59 19.97 -10.82
CA ILE A 41 -2.36 19.90 -10.02
C ILE A 41 -1.46 18.82 -10.60
N GLU A 42 -0.25 19.20 -11.05
CA GLU A 42 0.74 18.27 -11.63
C GLU A 42 0.19 17.42 -12.82
N GLY A 43 -0.88 17.89 -13.47
CA GLY A 43 -1.59 17.21 -14.55
C GLY A 43 -2.71 16.26 -14.12
N TRP A 44 -3.06 16.24 -12.83
CA TRP A 44 -4.26 15.55 -12.32
C TRP A 44 -5.42 16.53 -12.14
N THR A 45 -6.62 16.06 -12.45
CA THR A 45 -7.87 16.68 -12.05
C THR A 45 -8.16 16.38 -10.58
N VAL A 46 -8.17 17.41 -9.74
CA VAL A 46 -8.42 17.34 -8.30
C VAL A 46 -9.72 18.05 -7.94
N GLN A 47 -10.67 17.30 -7.37
CA GLN A 47 -11.94 17.78 -6.82
C GLN A 47 -11.70 18.20 -5.37
N VAL A 48 -11.69 19.51 -5.10
CA VAL A 48 -11.36 20.06 -3.78
C VAL A 48 -12.62 20.52 -3.06
N ASP A 49 -12.87 19.99 -1.86
CA ASP A 49 -13.98 20.43 -1.00
C ASP A 49 -13.93 21.95 -0.84
N THR A 50 -15.00 22.64 -1.23
CA THR A 50 -15.03 24.12 -1.28
C THR A 50 -14.81 24.75 0.10
N SER A 51 -15.11 24.02 1.18
CA SER A 51 -14.81 24.48 2.54
C SER A 51 -13.31 24.59 2.83
N LEU A 52 -12.44 23.94 2.05
CA LEU A 52 -10.98 24.09 2.14
C LEU A 52 -10.45 25.33 1.42
N LEU A 53 -11.26 25.99 0.59
CA LEU A 53 -10.80 27.07 -0.28
C LEU A 53 -11.04 28.46 0.30
N GLU A 54 -11.98 28.57 1.23
CA GLU A 54 -12.43 29.84 1.81
C GLU A 54 -12.65 29.75 3.32
N GLY A 55 -12.84 30.91 3.95
CA GLY A 55 -13.17 31.02 5.37
C GLY A 55 -12.12 30.42 6.31
N LYS A 56 -12.58 29.88 7.45
CA LYS A 56 -11.71 29.45 8.56
C LYS A 56 -10.79 28.26 8.25
N HIS A 57 -11.11 27.47 7.23
CA HIS A 57 -10.34 26.27 6.87
C HIS A 57 -9.39 26.49 5.71
N LYS A 58 -9.43 27.66 5.07
CA LYS A 58 -8.51 28.03 3.98
C LYS A 58 -7.04 27.79 4.32
N PRO A 59 -6.50 28.19 5.49
CA PRO A 59 -5.08 27.95 5.79
C PRO A 59 -4.71 26.46 5.84
N SER A 60 -5.61 25.61 6.35
CA SER A 60 -5.39 24.14 6.35
C SER A 60 -5.55 23.53 4.95
N GLY A 61 -6.47 24.07 4.14
CA GLY A 61 -6.65 23.66 2.75
C GLY A 61 -5.46 24.02 1.89
N ASP A 62 -4.96 25.26 1.97
CA ASP A 62 -3.77 25.72 1.26
C ASP A 62 -2.56 24.82 1.57
N LEU A 63 -2.36 24.46 2.84
CA LEU A 63 -1.28 23.55 3.23
C LEU A 63 -1.49 22.12 2.69
N ALA A 64 -2.71 21.60 2.74
CA ALA A 64 -3.02 20.26 2.22
C ALA A 64 -2.81 20.18 0.70
N LEU A 65 -3.22 21.21 -0.04
CA LEU A 65 -3.01 21.31 -1.48
C LEU A 65 -1.51 21.36 -1.83
N LYS A 66 -0.72 22.16 -1.09
CA LYS A 66 0.74 22.19 -1.27
C LYS A 66 1.40 20.84 -0.98
N VAL A 67 0.92 20.11 0.04
CA VAL A 67 1.40 18.75 0.31
C VAL A 67 0.99 17.81 -0.83
N LEU A 68 -0.25 17.88 -1.33
CA LEU A 68 -0.73 17.05 -2.44
C LEU A 68 0.12 17.28 -3.70
N GLU A 69 0.33 18.54 -4.09
CA GLU A 69 1.20 18.94 -5.20
C GLU A 69 2.60 18.34 -5.03
N GLN A 70 3.21 18.47 -3.85
CA GLN A 70 4.51 17.88 -3.56
C GLN A 70 4.52 16.35 -3.72
N ARG A 71 3.47 15.65 -3.29
CA ARG A 71 3.36 14.19 -3.43
C ARG A 71 3.22 13.78 -4.89
N LEU A 72 2.35 14.45 -5.65
CA LEU A 72 2.14 14.19 -7.07
C LEU A 72 3.41 14.48 -7.87
N HIS A 73 4.06 15.61 -7.62
CA HIS A 73 5.34 15.95 -8.24
C HIS A 73 6.40 14.87 -8.00
N ARG A 74 6.49 14.36 -6.76
CA ARG A 74 7.41 13.26 -6.42
C ARG A 74 7.10 11.97 -7.17
N ILE A 75 5.84 11.69 -7.48
CA ILE A 75 5.41 10.54 -8.28
C ILE A 75 5.87 10.74 -9.73
N VAL A 76 5.60 11.91 -10.32
CA VAL A 76 6.04 12.27 -11.69
C VAL A 76 7.55 12.11 -11.85
N MET A 77 8.33 12.53 -10.84
CA MET A 77 9.79 12.43 -10.88
C MET A 77 10.35 11.00 -10.72
N ARG A 78 9.53 10.02 -10.36
CA ARG A 78 10.00 8.67 -9.98
C ARG A 78 9.46 7.55 -10.83
N LEU A 79 8.24 7.70 -11.34
CA LEU A 79 7.63 6.71 -12.21
C LEU A 79 7.88 7.09 -13.67
N PRO A 80 7.93 6.11 -14.60
CA PRO A 80 8.03 6.43 -16.02
C PRO A 80 6.82 7.20 -16.54
N GLU A 81 7.02 7.88 -17.66
CA GLU A 81 6.02 8.78 -18.24
C GLU A 81 4.70 8.08 -18.59
N GLU A 82 4.76 6.86 -19.16
CA GLU A 82 3.53 6.14 -19.56
C GLU A 82 2.65 5.80 -18.35
N PRO A 83 3.13 5.17 -17.27
CA PRO A 83 2.30 4.93 -16.10
C PRO A 83 1.78 6.22 -15.46
N VAL A 84 2.58 7.29 -15.44
CA VAL A 84 2.15 8.61 -14.95
C VAL A 84 1.01 9.17 -15.79
N ALA A 85 1.08 9.05 -17.11
CA ALA A 85 0.00 9.48 -18.01
C ALA A 85 -1.32 8.74 -17.69
N ARG A 86 -1.27 7.43 -17.46
CA ARG A 86 -2.45 6.64 -17.05
C ARG A 86 -2.96 7.02 -15.66
N MET A 87 -2.06 7.30 -14.73
CA MET A 87 -2.43 7.77 -13.38
C MET A 87 -3.11 9.14 -13.39
N ARG A 88 -2.72 10.04 -14.30
CA ARG A 88 -3.35 11.38 -14.46
C ARG A 88 -4.81 11.32 -14.89
N GLU A 89 -5.24 10.23 -15.52
CA GLU A 89 -6.64 9.98 -15.84
C GLU A 89 -7.50 9.65 -14.59
N VAL A 90 -6.89 9.46 -13.41
CA VAL A 90 -7.56 9.14 -12.16
C VAL A 90 -7.95 10.44 -11.43
N PRO A 91 -9.25 10.74 -11.26
CA PRO A 91 -9.66 11.89 -10.47
C PRO A 91 -9.23 11.72 -9.01
N ILE A 92 -8.91 12.83 -8.36
CA ILE A 92 -8.54 12.87 -6.94
C ILE A 92 -9.57 13.72 -6.20
N TYR A 93 -10.23 13.16 -5.18
CA TYR A 93 -11.08 13.91 -4.26
C TYR A 93 -10.30 14.27 -3.00
N LEU A 94 -10.30 15.55 -2.62
CA LEU A 94 -9.69 16.04 -1.40
C LEU A 94 -10.76 16.72 -0.52
N ASP A 95 -11.13 16.03 0.55
CA ASP A 95 -12.17 16.49 1.47
C ASP A 95 -11.58 17.00 2.77
N ARG A 96 -12.26 17.96 3.39
CA ARG A 96 -11.86 18.43 4.72
C ARG A 96 -12.06 17.34 5.77
N ALA A 97 -13.24 16.73 5.77
CA ALA A 97 -13.66 15.70 6.72
C ALA A 97 -14.87 14.90 6.20
N HIS A 98 -14.60 13.88 5.40
CA HIS A 98 -15.62 12.95 4.92
C HIS A 98 -15.94 11.88 5.99
N PRO A 99 -17.17 11.37 6.12
CA PRO A 99 -17.51 10.30 7.07
C PRO A 99 -16.85 8.94 6.75
N LEU A 100 -16.37 8.74 5.53
CA LEU A 100 -15.47 7.63 5.20
C LEU A 100 -14.13 7.83 5.92
N GLY A 101 -13.59 6.74 6.48
CA GLY A 101 -12.39 6.76 7.32
C GLY A 101 -11.11 7.20 6.62
N ASN A 102 -10.19 6.27 6.36
CA ASN A 102 -8.88 6.56 5.72
C ASN A 102 -9.04 7.04 4.26
N ALA A 103 -7.92 7.25 3.55
CA ALA A 103 -7.99 7.42 2.09
C ALA A 103 -8.32 6.09 1.41
N HIS A 104 -8.98 6.12 0.25
CA HIS A 104 -9.37 4.92 -0.51
C HIS A 104 -9.45 5.19 -2.01
N TYR A 105 -9.22 4.14 -2.80
CA TYR A 105 -9.71 4.02 -4.16
C TYR A 105 -11.14 3.45 -4.18
N HIS A 106 -12.03 4.01 -5.01
CA HIS A 106 -13.43 3.60 -5.08
C HIS A 106 -13.75 2.75 -6.31
N PRO A 107 -13.65 1.42 -6.30
CA PRO A 107 -13.86 0.61 -7.50
C PRO A 107 -15.33 0.52 -7.97
N SER A 108 -16.30 0.91 -7.14
CA SER A 108 -17.71 0.61 -7.38
C SER A 108 -18.68 1.74 -7.03
N ALA A 109 -19.29 2.34 -8.06
CA ALA A 109 -20.39 3.30 -7.91
C ALA A 109 -21.57 2.71 -7.11
N LYS A 110 -21.90 1.43 -7.36
CA LYS A 110 -22.98 0.74 -6.64
C LYS A 110 -22.68 0.57 -5.16
N TRP A 111 -21.41 0.40 -4.78
CA TRP A 111 -21.04 0.33 -3.37
C TRP A 111 -21.21 1.70 -2.72
N LEU A 112 -20.74 2.77 -3.36
CA LEU A 112 -20.91 4.15 -2.87
C LEU A 112 -22.39 4.49 -2.65
N GLU A 113 -23.23 4.24 -3.65
CA GLU A 113 -24.67 4.50 -3.57
C GLU A 113 -25.35 3.73 -2.41
N ARG A 114 -25.05 2.43 -2.26
CA ARG A 114 -25.61 1.61 -1.16
C ARG A 114 -25.19 2.07 0.24
N HIS A 115 -24.07 2.78 0.35
CA HIS A 115 -23.57 3.29 1.63
C HIS A 115 -23.85 4.79 1.80
N GLY A 116 -24.67 5.39 0.93
CA GLY A 116 -25.07 6.79 1.03
C GLY A 116 -23.97 7.78 0.65
N TYR A 117 -23.03 7.39 -0.21
CA TYR A 117 -21.94 8.25 -0.71
C TYR A 117 -22.14 8.59 -2.19
N ASP A 118 -21.48 9.65 -2.65
CA ASP A 118 -21.60 10.10 -4.04
C ASP A 118 -21.03 9.07 -5.04
N PRO A 119 -21.87 8.44 -5.90
CA PRO A 119 -21.39 7.48 -6.90
C PRO A 119 -20.50 8.11 -7.99
N ALA A 120 -20.46 9.44 -8.11
CA ALA A 120 -19.55 10.14 -9.02
C ALA A 120 -18.08 9.94 -8.65
N MET A 121 -17.78 9.59 -7.39
CA MET A 121 -16.41 9.28 -6.96
C MET A 121 -15.91 7.91 -7.43
N ALA A 122 -16.73 7.12 -8.13
CA ALA A 122 -16.30 5.82 -8.63
C ALA A 122 -15.09 5.95 -9.58
N ARG A 123 -14.12 5.05 -9.40
CA ARG A 123 -12.83 5.00 -10.10
C ARG A 123 -11.93 6.21 -9.86
N ALA A 124 -12.18 6.95 -8.78
CA ALA A 124 -11.32 8.00 -8.25
C ALA A 124 -10.59 7.54 -6.98
N ILE A 125 -9.52 8.24 -6.64
CA ILE A 125 -8.93 8.15 -5.30
C ILE A 125 -9.50 9.26 -4.42
N HIS A 126 -9.66 8.98 -3.13
CA HIS A 126 -10.31 9.87 -2.19
C HIS A 126 -9.46 10.06 -0.95
N ILE A 127 -8.94 11.27 -0.79
CA ILE A 127 -8.32 11.76 0.44
C ILE A 127 -9.44 12.36 1.28
N THR A 128 -10.06 11.51 2.10
CA THR A 128 -11.25 11.83 2.92
C THR A 128 -11.01 12.95 3.95
N HIS A 129 -9.77 13.12 4.38
CA HIS A 129 -9.38 14.07 5.41
C HIS A 129 -8.07 14.78 5.04
N ALA A 130 -8.17 16.03 4.61
CA ALA A 130 -7.03 16.88 4.25
C ALA A 130 -5.98 16.98 5.37
N ARG A 131 -6.41 16.96 6.63
CA ARG A 131 -5.51 16.98 7.80
C ARG A 131 -4.59 15.76 7.87
N ASP A 132 -5.05 14.60 7.41
CA ASP A 132 -4.29 13.35 7.51
C ASP A 132 -3.18 13.29 6.47
N LEU A 133 -3.41 13.89 5.29
CA LEU A 133 -2.35 14.13 4.29
C LEU A 133 -1.23 15.00 4.87
N VAL A 134 -1.59 16.10 5.54
CA VAL A 134 -0.62 16.99 6.22
C VAL A 134 0.10 16.26 7.37
N ARG A 135 -0.62 15.47 8.17
CA ARG A 135 -0.04 14.68 9.26
C ARG A 135 0.97 13.65 8.74
N ALA A 136 0.63 12.95 7.67
CA ALA A 136 1.51 12.00 7.02
C ALA A 136 2.78 12.67 6.48
N ALA A 137 2.68 13.89 5.94
CA ALA A 137 3.84 14.66 5.50
C ALA A 137 4.79 15.10 6.63
N LYS A 138 4.26 15.31 7.83
CA LYS A 138 5.08 15.67 9.01
C LYS A 138 5.69 14.45 9.71
N THR A 139 5.19 13.25 9.43
CA THR A 139 5.67 12.03 10.08
C THR A 139 6.92 11.51 9.35
N PRO A 140 8.05 11.32 10.04
CA PRO A 140 9.23 10.70 9.45
C PRO A 140 8.87 9.30 8.92
N ARG A 141 9.22 9.02 7.65
CA ARG A 141 8.80 7.79 6.96
C ARG A 141 7.28 7.57 6.94
N GLY A 142 6.50 8.66 6.91
CA GLY A 142 5.08 8.58 6.59
C GLY A 142 4.93 8.07 5.16
N GLY A 143 4.18 6.97 5.00
CA GLY A 143 3.89 6.36 3.71
C GLY A 143 3.33 7.38 2.72
N CYS A 144 3.46 7.08 1.43
CA CYS A 144 2.93 7.88 0.35
C CYS A 144 1.52 7.39 -0.01
N VAL A 145 0.54 7.71 0.84
CA VAL A 145 -0.86 7.31 0.65
C VAL A 145 -1.41 7.67 -0.74
N VAL A 146 -0.95 8.77 -1.34
CA VAL A 146 -1.36 9.15 -2.71
C VAL A 146 -0.87 8.12 -3.74
N LEU A 147 0.37 7.64 -3.63
CA LEU A 147 0.88 6.60 -4.52
C LEU A 147 0.22 5.25 -4.23
N HIS A 148 -0.08 4.97 -2.97
CA HIS A 148 -0.83 3.79 -2.56
C HIS A 148 -2.18 3.70 -3.28
N GLU A 149 -3.00 4.76 -3.18
CA GLU A 149 -4.31 4.78 -3.82
C GLU A 149 -4.21 4.82 -5.35
N LEU A 150 -3.21 5.51 -5.91
CA LEU A 150 -2.96 5.47 -7.36
C LEU A 150 -2.53 4.09 -7.85
N ALA A 151 -1.84 3.30 -7.02
CA ALA A 151 -1.50 1.91 -7.35
C ALA A 151 -2.76 1.02 -7.37
N HIS A 152 -3.68 1.20 -6.41
CA HIS A 152 -5.02 0.57 -6.47
C HIS A 152 -5.75 0.93 -7.76
N ALA A 153 -5.76 2.22 -8.11
CA ALA A 153 -6.41 2.70 -9.33
C ALA A 153 -5.76 2.12 -10.60
N TYR A 154 -4.43 2.04 -10.67
CA TYR A 154 -3.73 1.45 -11.81
C TYR A 154 -4.02 -0.06 -11.93
N HIS A 155 -4.05 -0.76 -10.80
CA HIS A 155 -4.38 -2.17 -10.74
C HIS A 155 -5.80 -2.44 -11.27
N ASP A 156 -6.79 -1.63 -10.90
CA ASP A 156 -8.16 -1.77 -11.43
C ASP A 156 -8.27 -1.36 -12.90
N ARG A 157 -7.76 -0.16 -13.23
CA ARG A 157 -8.07 0.52 -14.49
C ARG A 157 -7.22 0.05 -15.67
N VAL A 158 -6.00 -0.41 -15.41
CA VAL A 158 -5.01 -0.77 -16.45
C VAL A 158 -4.73 -2.27 -16.45
N LEU A 159 -4.52 -2.87 -15.28
CA LEU A 159 -4.12 -4.27 -15.18
C LEU A 159 -5.30 -5.25 -15.05
N GLY A 160 -6.36 -4.84 -14.36
CA GLY A 160 -7.41 -5.70 -13.83
C GLY A 160 -7.01 -6.36 -12.50
N PHE A 161 -7.92 -6.40 -11.52
CA PHE A 161 -7.65 -7.03 -10.22
C PHE A 161 -7.36 -8.55 -10.29
N ASP A 162 -7.69 -9.20 -11.41
CA ASP A 162 -7.39 -10.60 -11.66
C ASP A 162 -6.02 -10.83 -12.33
N HIS A 163 -5.15 -9.80 -12.37
CA HIS A 163 -3.83 -9.88 -12.97
C HIS A 163 -3.00 -11.05 -12.42
N LYS A 164 -2.76 -12.05 -13.26
CA LYS A 164 -2.26 -13.38 -12.85
C LYS A 164 -0.90 -13.33 -12.14
N GLU A 165 0.01 -12.47 -12.60
CA GLU A 165 1.34 -12.36 -11.96
C GLU A 165 1.27 -11.71 -10.56
N ILE A 166 0.33 -10.78 -10.34
CA ILE A 166 0.13 -10.17 -9.02
C ILE A 166 -0.42 -11.24 -8.07
N LEU A 167 -1.46 -11.96 -8.48
CA LEU A 167 -2.04 -13.05 -7.68
C LEU A 167 -1.03 -14.18 -7.36
N ALA A 168 -0.17 -14.54 -8.31
CA ALA A 168 0.84 -15.55 -8.10
C ALA A 168 1.92 -15.08 -7.10
N THR A 169 2.39 -13.85 -7.24
CA THR A 169 3.45 -13.31 -6.37
C THR A 169 2.93 -12.96 -4.98
N TYR A 170 1.69 -12.50 -4.86
CA TYR A 170 1.01 -12.30 -3.58
C TYR A 170 0.93 -13.59 -2.77
N ARG A 171 0.56 -14.71 -3.40
CA ARG A 171 0.55 -16.03 -2.74
C ARG A 171 1.92 -16.38 -2.18
N LYS A 172 2.96 -16.29 -3.00
CA LYS A 172 4.34 -16.55 -2.56
C LYS A 172 4.80 -15.61 -1.44
N PHE A 173 4.41 -14.34 -1.49
CA PHE A 173 4.70 -13.37 -0.44
C PHE A 173 4.14 -13.84 0.90
N GLY A 174 2.87 -14.25 0.93
CA GLY A 174 2.23 -14.83 2.11
C GLY A 174 2.85 -16.16 2.55
N ASP A 175 3.09 -17.09 1.61
CA ASP A 175 3.62 -18.43 1.89
C ASP A 175 5.02 -18.41 2.54
N THR A 176 5.74 -17.28 2.47
CA THR A 176 7.05 -17.16 3.14
C THR A 176 6.97 -17.09 4.67
N GLY A 177 5.84 -16.65 5.25
CA GLY A 177 5.71 -16.35 6.69
C GLY A 177 6.59 -15.18 7.19
N LYS A 178 7.48 -14.63 6.36
CA LYS A 178 8.42 -13.55 6.74
C LYS A 178 7.72 -12.22 7.03
N PHE A 179 6.47 -12.10 6.62
CA PHE A 179 5.68 -10.86 6.69
C PHE A 179 4.60 -10.88 7.77
N ASP A 180 4.50 -11.97 8.53
CA ASP A 180 3.47 -12.17 9.56
C ASP A 180 3.61 -11.18 10.72
N MET A 181 4.85 -10.80 11.06
CA MET A 181 5.16 -9.75 12.04
C MET A 181 6.40 -9.00 11.58
N VAL A 182 6.22 -7.76 11.14
CA VAL A 182 7.30 -6.94 10.58
C VAL A 182 7.41 -5.60 11.29
N PRO A 183 8.62 -5.00 11.31
CA PRO A 183 8.82 -3.66 11.84
C PRO A 183 7.93 -2.62 11.14
N TYR A 184 7.41 -1.69 11.95
CA TYR A 184 6.69 -0.50 11.51
C TYR A 184 7.48 0.76 11.91
N SER A 185 7.31 1.85 11.18
CA SER A 185 8.19 3.03 11.27
C SER A 185 8.17 3.73 12.64
N ASN A 186 7.17 3.44 13.48
CA ASN A 186 7.07 3.93 14.85
C ASN A 186 7.75 3.02 15.91
N GLY A 187 8.51 2.00 15.46
CA GLY A 187 9.24 1.07 16.33
C GLY A 187 8.42 -0.14 16.82
N ARG A 188 7.13 -0.21 16.50
CA ARG A 188 6.30 -1.40 16.79
C ARG A 188 6.48 -2.47 15.71
N VAL A 189 6.05 -3.68 16.01
CA VAL A 189 5.87 -4.76 15.03
C VAL A 189 4.40 -5.03 14.79
N ARG A 190 4.03 -5.43 13.57
CA ARG A 190 2.66 -5.78 13.18
C ARG A 190 2.64 -6.67 11.93
N PRO A 191 1.54 -7.35 11.61
CA PRO A 191 1.39 -8.02 10.32
C PRO A 191 1.51 -7.03 9.16
N HIS A 192 2.20 -7.44 8.10
CA HIS A 192 2.34 -6.63 6.91
C HIS A 192 0.97 -6.36 6.29
N TYR A 193 0.65 -5.10 5.97
CA TYR A 193 -0.69 -4.73 5.50
C TYR A 193 -1.06 -5.40 4.18
N GLY A 194 -0.07 -5.56 3.29
CA GLY A 194 -0.16 -6.36 2.08
C GLY A 194 -0.49 -7.85 2.26
N LEU A 195 -0.62 -8.40 3.49
CA LEU A 195 -1.19 -9.73 3.69
C LEU A 195 -2.72 -9.76 3.59
N THR A 196 -3.38 -8.60 3.69
CA THR A 196 -4.86 -8.47 3.69
C THR A 196 -5.48 -9.01 2.40
N ASP A 197 -5.03 -8.51 1.25
CA ASP A 197 -5.40 -9.04 -0.06
C ASP A 197 -4.35 -8.66 -1.13
N HIS A 198 -4.54 -9.16 -2.36
CA HIS A 198 -3.64 -8.92 -3.49
C HIS A 198 -3.60 -7.45 -3.96
N LYS A 199 -4.61 -6.63 -3.62
CA LYS A 199 -4.64 -5.20 -3.97
C LYS A 199 -3.76 -4.44 -3.00
N GLU A 200 -3.94 -4.66 -1.69
CA GLU A 200 -3.09 -4.07 -0.66
C GLU A 200 -1.64 -4.50 -0.84
N TYR A 201 -1.40 -5.78 -1.17
CA TYR A 201 -0.08 -6.26 -1.57
C TYR A 201 0.52 -5.42 -2.70
N PHE A 202 -0.20 -5.21 -3.80
CA PHE A 202 0.35 -4.48 -4.94
C PHE A 202 0.68 -3.03 -4.58
N SER A 203 -0.19 -2.36 -3.82
CA SER A 203 -0.03 -0.97 -3.41
C SER A 203 1.13 -0.77 -2.43
N GLU A 204 1.21 -1.60 -1.38
CA GLU A 204 2.29 -1.54 -0.37
C GLU A 204 3.68 -1.81 -0.97
N ILE A 205 3.78 -2.78 -1.88
CA ILE A 205 5.05 -3.12 -2.52
C ILE A 205 5.45 -2.02 -3.52
N THR A 206 4.49 -1.38 -4.18
CA THR A 206 4.74 -0.21 -5.05
C THR A 206 5.30 0.97 -4.23
N GLU A 207 4.76 1.24 -3.04
CA GLU A 207 5.30 2.26 -2.14
C GLU A 207 6.73 1.96 -1.70
N ALA A 208 6.98 0.72 -1.25
CA ALA A 208 8.32 0.28 -0.86
C ALA A 208 9.34 0.45 -2.00
N PHE A 209 8.92 0.20 -3.24
CA PHE A 209 9.78 0.31 -4.42
C PHE A 209 10.13 1.77 -4.79
N PHE A 210 9.16 2.69 -4.81
CA PHE A 210 9.40 4.04 -5.34
C PHE A 210 9.57 5.13 -4.26
N THR A 211 8.76 5.11 -3.21
CA THR A 211 8.65 6.23 -2.25
C THR A 211 9.20 5.94 -0.87
N GLY A 212 9.51 4.68 -0.61
CA GLY A 212 9.69 4.18 0.74
C GLY A 212 8.35 4.02 1.43
N ASN A 213 8.32 3.09 2.40
CA ASN A 213 7.13 2.66 3.10
C ASN A 213 7.26 2.91 4.61
N ASN A 214 6.14 2.94 5.32
CA ASN A 214 6.06 3.01 6.77
C ASN A 214 6.09 1.62 7.44
N ILE A 215 5.98 0.54 6.66
CA ILE A 215 6.09 -0.85 7.10
C ILE A 215 7.23 -1.55 6.36
N TYR A 216 7.93 -2.46 7.03
CA TYR A 216 9.01 -3.22 6.42
C TYR A 216 8.44 -4.17 5.36
N PRO A 217 8.99 -4.25 4.14
CA PRO A 217 10.21 -3.59 3.68
C PRO A 217 10.00 -2.08 3.43
N PHE A 218 10.85 -1.25 4.05
CA PHE A 218 10.68 0.20 4.03
C PHE A 218 11.19 0.85 2.73
N ASN A 219 11.94 0.14 1.91
CA ASN A 219 12.53 0.65 0.68
C ASN A 219 12.84 -0.48 -0.33
N GLN A 220 13.25 -0.10 -1.54
CA GLN A 220 13.52 -1.04 -2.63
C GLN A 220 14.62 -2.06 -2.31
N LEU A 221 15.69 -1.65 -1.60
CA LEU A 221 16.79 -2.54 -1.24
C LEU A 221 16.29 -3.64 -0.29
N GLN A 222 15.58 -3.25 0.76
CA GLN A 222 14.97 -4.19 1.71
C GLN A 222 13.94 -5.09 1.02
N LEU A 223 13.16 -4.55 0.08
CA LEU A 223 12.21 -5.33 -0.69
C LEU A 223 12.92 -6.38 -1.57
N MET A 224 14.01 -5.99 -2.24
CA MET A 224 14.80 -6.90 -3.06
C MET A 224 15.40 -8.04 -2.21
N GLU A 225 15.88 -7.72 -1.01
CA GLU A 225 16.44 -8.71 -0.10
C GLU A 225 15.37 -9.64 0.51
N ALA A 226 14.26 -9.06 0.99
CA ALA A 226 13.21 -9.81 1.67
C ALA A 226 12.38 -10.68 0.72
N HIS A 227 12.02 -10.11 -0.44
CA HIS A 227 11.18 -10.77 -1.44
C HIS A 227 11.52 -10.31 -2.86
N PRO A 228 12.61 -10.84 -3.46
CA PRO A 228 13.11 -10.40 -4.76
C PRO A 228 12.10 -10.62 -5.90
N GLU A 229 11.18 -11.57 -5.76
CA GLU A 229 10.10 -11.78 -6.72
C GLU A 229 9.12 -10.60 -6.77
N SER A 230 8.72 -10.05 -5.62
CA SER A 230 7.91 -8.82 -5.56
C SER A 230 8.63 -7.64 -6.19
N CYS A 231 9.92 -7.47 -5.89
CA CYS A 231 10.72 -6.39 -6.46
C CYS A 231 10.76 -6.46 -7.99
N ARG A 232 11.02 -7.65 -8.54
CA ARG A 232 11.04 -7.88 -10.00
C ARG A 232 9.66 -7.69 -10.63
N LEU A 233 8.59 -8.15 -9.98
CA LEU A 233 7.22 -7.96 -10.47
C LEU A 233 6.90 -6.47 -10.63
N VAL A 234 7.10 -5.68 -9.56
CA VAL A 234 6.81 -4.24 -9.57
C VAL A 234 7.68 -3.54 -10.62
N ALA A 235 8.97 -3.87 -10.72
CA ALA A 235 9.83 -3.30 -11.75
C ALA A 235 9.30 -3.56 -13.18
N ARG A 236 8.86 -4.80 -13.46
CA ARG A 236 8.29 -5.16 -14.78
C ARG A 236 6.98 -4.41 -15.05
N ILE A 237 6.05 -4.41 -14.09
CA ILE A 237 4.73 -3.75 -14.25
C ILE A 237 4.90 -2.27 -14.55
N TRP A 238 5.76 -1.58 -13.80
CA TRP A 238 5.97 -0.15 -13.98
C TRP A 238 6.95 0.19 -15.11
N GLY A 239 7.49 -0.79 -15.83
CA GLY A 239 8.40 -0.56 -16.96
C GLY A 239 9.77 0.01 -16.58
N VAL A 240 10.25 -0.28 -15.36
CA VAL A 240 11.54 0.22 -14.84
C VAL A 240 12.53 -0.92 -14.61
N LYS A 241 13.82 -0.61 -14.68
CA LYS A 241 14.84 -1.47 -14.10
C LYS A 241 14.91 -1.20 -12.59
N PRO A 242 15.00 -2.22 -11.73
CA PRO A 242 15.27 -1.99 -10.31
C PRO A 242 16.54 -1.14 -10.18
N SER A 243 16.49 -0.04 -9.42
CA SER A 243 17.67 0.81 -9.21
C SER A 243 18.73 0.06 -8.40
N VAL A 244 18.27 -0.84 -7.53
CA VAL A 244 19.06 -1.85 -6.86
C VAL A 244 18.93 -3.14 -7.65
N SER A 245 19.93 -3.43 -8.47
CA SER A 245 20.25 -4.80 -8.75
C SER A 245 21.04 -5.32 -7.55
N ILE A 246 20.44 -6.18 -6.72
CA ILE A 246 21.28 -7.24 -6.16
C ILE A 246 21.54 -8.15 -7.35
N GLU A 247 22.40 -7.68 -8.27
CA GLU A 247 23.10 -8.64 -9.10
C GLU A 247 23.69 -9.66 -8.13
N LYS A 248 23.81 -10.91 -8.56
CA LYS A 248 24.47 -11.98 -7.80
C LYS A 248 25.93 -11.65 -7.44
N ASP A 249 26.39 -10.44 -7.74
CA ASP A 249 27.69 -9.88 -7.44
C ASP A 249 27.54 -8.58 -6.60
N PRO A 250 27.66 -8.67 -5.26
CA PRO A 250 27.78 -7.51 -4.36
C PRO A 250 28.85 -6.49 -4.79
N GLY A 251 29.82 -6.87 -5.63
CA GLY A 251 30.88 -6.02 -6.16
C GLY A 251 30.40 -4.82 -6.98
N LYS A 252 29.15 -4.82 -7.47
CA LYS A 252 28.58 -3.68 -8.22
C LYS A 252 27.84 -2.65 -7.37
N LEU A 253 27.56 -2.95 -6.11
CA LEU A 253 26.90 -2.02 -5.19
C LEU A 253 27.86 -0.89 -4.77
N GLY A 254 27.30 0.31 -4.53
CA GLY A 254 28.04 1.41 -3.92
C GLY A 254 28.28 1.17 -2.43
N HIS A 255 29.27 1.85 -1.84
CA HIS A 255 29.58 1.71 -0.41
C HIS A 255 28.37 2.01 0.50
N HIS A 256 27.49 2.94 0.09
CA HIS A 256 26.28 3.25 0.86
C HIS A 256 25.28 2.09 0.90
N ASP A 257 25.05 1.43 -0.23
CA ASP A 257 24.12 0.30 -0.33
C ASP A 257 24.67 -0.93 0.38
N LEU A 258 25.98 -1.19 0.25
CA LEU A 258 26.67 -2.25 0.97
C LEU A 258 26.57 -2.06 2.48
N ARG A 259 26.77 -0.82 2.99
CA ARG A 259 26.57 -0.52 4.42
C ARG A 259 25.16 -0.84 4.88
N ILE A 260 24.14 -0.45 4.12
CA ILE A 260 22.74 -0.74 4.48
C ILE A 260 22.50 -2.25 4.49
N LEU A 261 22.97 -2.98 3.48
CA LEU A 261 22.82 -4.43 3.39
C LEU A 261 23.52 -5.14 4.56
N ALA A 262 24.73 -4.70 4.94
CA ALA A 262 25.43 -5.20 6.12
C ALA A 262 24.61 -4.98 7.41
N THR A 263 24.07 -3.78 7.62
CA THR A 263 23.19 -3.51 8.77
C THR A 263 21.98 -4.45 8.79
N LEU A 264 21.34 -4.69 7.65
CA LEU A 264 20.16 -5.57 7.55
C LEU A 264 20.50 -7.03 7.87
N LYS A 265 21.63 -7.51 7.39
CA LYS A 265 22.14 -8.86 7.70
C LYS A 265 22.43 -9.02 9.19
N SER A 266 23.12 -8.06 9.79
CA SER A 266 23.39 -8.09 11.23
C SER A 266 22.10 -8.07 12.07
N GLN A 267 21.08 -7.33 11.66
CA GLN A 267 19.79 -7.28 12.37
C GLN A 267 19.03 -8.62 12.32
N ARG A 268 19.40 -9.52 11.42
CA ARG A 268 18.81 -10.86 11.29
C ARG A 268 19.64 -11.95 11.95
N GLY A 269 20.76 -11.60 12.59
CA GLY A 269 21.70 -12.55 13.17
C GLY A 269 22.76 -13.07 12.19
N ASP A 270 22.72 -12.64 10.91
CA ASP A 270 23.69 -13.04 9.88
C ASP A 270 24.99 -12.20 10.00
N HIS A 271 25.61 -12.16 11.18
CA HIS A 271 26.69 -11.23 11.50
C HIS A 271 27.95 -11.43 10.66
N ASP A 272 28.30 -12.67 10.31
CA ASP A 272 29.47 -12.96 9.47
C ASP A 272 29.30 -12.42 8.05
N GLU A 273 28.13 -12.66 7.44
CA GLU A 273 27.79 -12.15 6.12
C GLU A 273 27.73 -10.61 6.14
N ALA A 274 27.21 -10.03 7.23
CA ALA A 274 27.17 -8.60 7.43
C ALA A 274 28.59 -7.98 7.42
N LEU A 275 29.55 -8.58 8.12
CA LEU A 275 30.93 -8.10 8.17
C LEU A 275 31.66 -8.26 6.84
N GLU A 276 31.40 -9.33 6.08
CA GLU A 276 31.93 -9.51 4.73
C GLU A 276 31.43 -8.41 3.78
N ILE A 277 30.13 -8.14 3.80
CA ILE A 277 29.50 -7.09 2.98
C ILE A 277 30.04 -5.71 3.37
N LEU A 278 30.21 -5.45 4.67
CA LEU A 278 30.76 -4.18 5.15
C LEU A 278 32.22 -4.00 4.73
N GLY A 279 33.02 -5.07 4.70
CA GLY A 279 34.39 -5.04 4.18
C GLY A 279 34.45 -4.55 2.73
N LYS A 280 33.55 -5.05 1.87
CA LYS A 280 33.42 -4.57 0.48
C LYS A 280 33.03 -3.09 0.41
N ALA A 281 32.27 -2.58 1.38
CA ALA A 281 31.93 -1.16 1.47
C ALA A 281 33.16 -0.30 1.82
N GLU A 282 33.99 -0.77 2.75
CA GLU A 282 35.21 -0.10 3.20
C GLU A 282 36.27 -0.06 2.10
N GLU A 283 36.43 -1.14 1.33
CA GLU A 283 37.30 -1.17 0.15
C GLU A 283 36.92 -0.09 -0.88
N LYS A 284 35.62 0.16 -1.04
CA LYS A 284 35.08 1.16 -1.97
C LYS A 284 35.11 2.59 -1.42
N SER A 285 35.25 2.76 -0.10
CA SER A 285 35.32 4.07 0.55
C SER A 285 36.31 4.04 1.73
N PRO A 286 37.62 3.92 1.47
CA PRO A 286 38.62 3.82 2.53
C PRO A 286 38.58 5.03 3.47
N GLY A 287 38.73 4.81 4.78
CA GLY A 287 38.75 5.87 5.80
C GLY A 287 37.37 6.47 6.14
N ASN A 288 36.27 5.86 5.70
CA ASN A 288 34.93 6.34 6.01
C ASN A 288 34.53 5.99 7.45
N GLU A 289 34.53 6.99 8.34
CA GLU A 289 34.19 6.84 9.76
C GLU A 289 32.80 6.23 10.00
N ARG A 290 31.84 6.44 9.09
CA ARG A 290 30.51 5.82 9.21
C ARG A 290 30.54 4.32 8.99
N LEU A 291 31.45 3.81 8.15
CA LEU A 291 31.61 2.37 7.93
C LEU A 291 32.31 1.74 9.13
N ALA A 292 33.36 2.38 9.65
CA ALA A 292 34.05 1.94 10.86
C ALA A 292 33.09 1.85 12.07
N GLY A 293 32.29 2.90 12.30
CA GLY A 293 31.29 2.89 13.38
C GLY A 293 30.18 1.85 13.18
N GLU A 294 29.86 1.48 11.95
CA GLU A 294 28.91 0.39 11.68
C GLU A 294 29.55 -0.99 11.94
N ARG A 295 30.84 -1.17 11.62
CA ARG A 295 31.59 -2.39 11.90
C ARG A 295 31.60 -2.70 13.39
N GLU A 296 31.96 -1.70 14.19
CA GLU A 296 31.98 -1.83 15.66
C GLU A 296 30.62 -2.29 16.21
N ARG A 297 29.52 -1.76 15.68
CA ARG A 297 28.16 -2.17 16.08
C ARG A 297 27.84 -3.62 15.71
N ILE A 298 28.19 -4.04 14.50
CA ILE A 298 27.93 -5.40 14.02
C ILE A 298 28.77 -6.40 14.82
N GLU A 299 30.04 -6.09 15.09
CA GLU A 299 30.91 -6.93 15.91
C GLU A 299 30.43 -7.01 17.37
N ALA A 300 29.92 -5.92 17.94
CA ALA A 300 29.33 -5.92 19.27
C ALA A 300 28.07 -6.79 19.32
N ALA A 301 27.16 -6.64 18.36
CA ALA A 301 25.94 -7.45 18.26
C ALA A 301 26.25 -8.94 18.08
N LYS A 302 27.28 -9.26 17.27
CA LYS A 302 27.76 -10.64 17.11
C LYS A 302 28.23 -11.25 18.43
N LYS A 303 29.06 -10.52 19.18
CA LYS A 303 29.57 -10.98 20.49
C LYS A 303 28.46 -11.19 21.51
N GLU A 304 27.45 -10.31 21.50
CA GLU A 304 26.28 -10.43 22.36
C GLU A 304 25.47 -11.69 22.02
N ALA A 305 25.21 -11.94 20.73
CA ALA A 305 24.51 -13.14 20.28
C ALA A 305 25.28 -14.45 20.53
N GLU A 306 26.62 -14.43 20.51
CA GLU A 306 27.47 -15.58 20.84
C GLU A 306 27.57 -15.86 22.35
N ALA A 307 27.16 -14.90 23.20
CA ALA A 307 27.19 -15.01 24.65
C ALA A 307 25.87 -15.51 25.26
N GLU A 308 24.79 -15.58 24.47
CA GLU A 308 23.48 -16.16 24.82
C GLU A 308 23.38 -17.65 24.47
#